data_AF-A0A8S2WWL9-F1
#
_entry.id   AF-A0A8S2WWL9-F1
#
_cell.length_a   1.000
_cell.length_b   1.000
_cell.length_c   1.000
_cell.angle_alpha   90.00
_cell.angle_beta   90.00
_cell.angle_gamma   90.00
#
_symmetry.space_group_name_H-M   'P 1'
#
loop_
_entity.id
_entity.type
_entity.pdbx_description
1 polymer ?
#
loop_
_entity_poly.entity_id
_entity_poly.type
_entity_poly.pdbx_seq_one_letter_code
_entity_poly.pdbx_strand_id
1 'polypeptide(L)'
;MIVTTNLSLPTGIFVDQCDTIYVAAFAQYFIIKFTKNNSTGIIVTGIPGEPGSDMNHLWFPHDVILDPYGNLYIADSSNRRIQRLSAKDGLMETIVDDGGSASEHLDSSF
;
A
#
# COMPACT_ATOMS: atom_id res chain seq x y z
N MET A 1 15.78 3.13 4.53
CA MET A 1 14.64 3.89 5.07
C MET A 1 14.56 5.21 4.33
N ILE A 2 13.57 5.40 3.46
CA ILE A 2 13.32 6.67 2.79
C ILE A 2 12.25 7.41 3.61
N VAL A 3 12.53 8.65 3.99
CA VAL A 3 11.64 9.51 4.76
C VAL A 3 11.29 10.74 3.92
N THR A 4 10.04 11.21 4.02
CA THR A 4 9.59 12.42 3.34
C THR A 4 8.64 13.21 4.25
N THR A 5 8.56 14.51 4.00
CA THR A 5 7.67 15.46 4.69
C THR A 5 6.58 16.00 3.76
N ASN A 6 6.55 15.58 2.49
CA ASN A 6 5.63 16.09 1.48
C ASN A 6 4.69 14.97 0.98
N LEU A 7 3.38 15.23 1.08
CA LEU A 7 2.30 14.44 0.48
C LEU A 7 1.65 15.25 -0.64
N SER A 8 1.69 14.73 -1.87
CA SER A 8 0.94 15.30 -2.99
C SER A 8 -0.28 14.45 -3.26
N LEU A 9 -1.47 15.07 -3.17
CA LEU A 9 -2.77 14.45 -3.44
C LEU A 9 -3.01 13.16 -2.61
N PRO A 10 -2.93 13.20 -1.27
CA PRO A 10 -3.34 12.04 -0.47
C PRO A 10 -4.84 11.80 -0.62
N THR A 11 -5.26 10.53 -0.74
CA THR A 11 -6.67 10.16 -0.95
C THR A 11 -7.25 9.41 0.25
N GLY A 12 -6.75 8.20 0.51
CA GLY A 12 -7.24 7.33 1.57
C GLY A 12 -6.31 7.30 2.79
N ILE A 13 -6.90 7.10 3.96
CA ILE A 13 -6.18 7.04 5.24
C ILE A 13 -6.72 5.94 6.15
N PHE A 14 -5.84 5.40 6.99
CA PHE A 14 -6.21 4.50 8.08
C PHE A 14 -5.45 4.88 9.35
N VAL A 15 -6.12 4.85 10.50
CA VAL A 15 -5.49 5.12 11.80
C VAL A 15 -5.56 3.86 12.65
N ASP A 16 -4.41 3.35 13.09
CA ASP A 16 -4.35 2.18 13.96
C ASP A 16 -4.61 2.53 15.44
N GLN A 17 -4.67 1.50 16.30
CA GLN A 17 -4.90 1.67 17.75
C GLN A 17 -3.75 2.39 18.47
N CYS A 18 -2.60 2.54 17.82
CA CYS A 18 -1.40 3.18 18.34
C CYS A 18 -1.26 4.63 17.84
N ASP A 19 -2.31 5.22 17.25
CA ASP A 19 -2.28 6.55 16.64
C ASP A 19 -1.25 6.68 15.49
N THR A 20 -0.97 5.58 14.78
CA THR A 20 -0.21 5.62 13.51
C THR A 20 -1.18 5.82 12.35
N ILE A 21 -0.91 6.83 11.52
CA ILE A 21 -1.71 7.20 10.36
C ILE A 21 -1.03 6.67 9.11
N TYR A 22 -1.69 5.77 8.40
CA TYR A 22 -1.29 5.28 7.08
C TYR A 22 -2.03 6.09 6.02
N VAL A 23 -1.32 6.48 4.97
CA VAL A 23 -1.84 7.36 3.91
C VAL A 23 -1.46 6.79 2.56
N ALA A 24 -2.44 6.71 1.66
CA ALA A 24 -2.20 6.46 0.24
C ALA A 24 -1.74 7.75 -0.45
N ALA A 25 -0.47 7.78 -0.87
CA ALA A 25 0.08 8.90 -1.63
C ALA A 25 -0.19 8.68 -3.13
N PHE A 26 -1.45 8.90 -3.52
CA PHE A 26 -2.02 8.54 -4.82
C PHE A 26 -1.14 8.91 -6.02
N ALA A 27 -0.73 10.18 -6.13
CA ALA A 27 0.08 10.66 -7.25
C ALA A 27 1.59 10.46 -7.08
N GLN A 28 2.00 9.83 -5.98
CA GLN A 28 3.40 9.56 -5.66
C GLN A 28 3.73 8.06 -5.60
N TYR A 29 2.71 7.19 -5.73
CA TYR A 29 2.83 5.75 -5.94
C TYR A 29 3.37 4.94 -4.75
N PHE A 30 3.16 5.43 -3.52
CA PHE A 30 3.53 4.71 -2.30
C PHE A 30 2.48 4.83 -1.19
N ILE A 31 2.61 3.96 -0.19
CA ILE A 31 1.96 4.12 1.11
C ILE A 31 2.97 4.63 2.11
N ILE A 32 2.59 5.61 2.91
CA ILE A 32 3.42 6.22 3.95
C ILE A 32 2.69 6.20 5.28
N LYS A 33 3.44 6.06 6.37
CA LYS A 33 2.89 6.16 7.71
C LYS A 33 3.52 7.29 8.52
N PHE A 34 2.72 7.88 9.38
CA PHE A 34 3.10 8.91 10.34
C PHE A 34 2.71 8.47 11.74
N THR A 35 3.58 8.67 12.71
CA THR A 35 3.16 8.63 14.11
C THR A 35 2.55 9.99 14.46
N LYS A 36 1.51 10.00 15.30
CA LYS A 36 0.90 11.23 15.81
C LYS A 36 1.95 12.24 16.28
N ASN A 37 1.72 13.51 15.91
CA ASN A 37 2.61 14.65 16.17
C ASN A 37 4.00 14.56 15.49
N ASN A 38 4.20 13.65 14.54
CA ASN A 38 5.41 13.59 13.73
C ASN A 38 5.08 13.94 12.27
N SER A 39 5.71 14.99 11.75
CA SER A 39 5.58 15.40 10.34
C SER A 39 6.50 14.64 9.39
N THR A 40 7.39 13.79 9.92
CA THR A 40 8.25 12.90 9.13
C THR A 40 7.53 11.58 8.92
N GLY A 41 7.21 11.28 7.67
CA GLY A 41 6.60 10.00 7.31
C GLY A 41 7.63 8.96 6.92
N ILE A 42 7.29 7.70 7.15
CA ILE A 42 8.09 6.53 6.76
C ILE A 42 7.34 5.81 5.64
N ILE A 43 7.98 5.67 4.47
CA ILE A 43 7.41 4.89 3.37
C ILE A 43 7.30 3.42 3.81
N VAL A 44 6.10 2.87 3.67
CA VAL A 44 5.76 1.49 4.03
C VAL A 44 5.98 0.57 2.84
N THR A 45 5.54 0.98 1.64
CA THR A 45 5.69 0.21 0.39
C THR A 45 5.42 1.10 -0.83
N GLY A 46 5.78 0.64 -2.03
CA GLY A 46 5.83 1.42 -3.25
C GLY A 46 7.15 2.18 -3.42
N ILE A 47 7.46 2.59 -4.65
CA ILE A 47 8.66 3.36 -4.98
C ILE A 47 8.26 4.81 -5.35
N PRO A 48 8.73 5.82 -4.60
CA PRO A 48 8.34 7.20 -4.84
C PRO A 48 8.61 7.71 -6.25
N GLY A 49 7.55 8.15 -6.92
CA GLY A 49 7.63 8.71 -8.27
C GLY A 49 7.76 7.67 -9.38
N GLU A 50 7.80 6.38 -9.04
CA GLU A 50 7.93 5.28 -9.98
C GLU A 50 6.63 4.44 -9.96
N PRO A 51 5.71 4.63 -10.92
CA PRO A 51 4.54 3.77 -11.04
C PRO A 51 4.93 2.44 -11.67
N GLY A 52 4.23 1.36 -11.30
CA GLY A 52 4.47 0.04 -11.88
C GLY A 52 3.49 -1.02 -11.39
N SER A 53 3.56 -2.20 -11.98
CA SER A 53 2.65 -3.33 -11.72
C SER A 53 3.32 -4.55 -11.07
N ASP A 54 4.64 -4.53 -10.86
CA ASP A 54 5.29 -5.59 -10.08
C ASP A 54 4.95 -5.51 -8.58
N MET A 55 5.55 -6.37 -7.76
CA MET A 55 5.25 -6.45 -6.33
C MET A 55 5.87 -5.33 -5.47
N ASN A 56 6.84 -4.59 -6.02
CA ASN A 56 7.49 -3.47 -5.32
C ASN A 56 6.86 -2.11 -5.66
N HIS A 57 6.13 -2.04 -6.78
CA HIS A 57 5.51 -0.82 -7.27
C HIS A 57 3.99 -0.82 -7.04
N LEU A 58 3.45 0.39 -6.99
CA LEU A 58 2.02 0.65 -7.00
C LEU A 58 1.70 1.57 -8.17
N TRP A 59 0.44 1.60 -8.58
CA TRP A 59 -0.05 2.53 -9.59
C TRP A 59 -1.36 3.16 -9.14
N PHE A 60 -1.26 4.42 -8.74
CA PHE A 60 -2.36 5.22 -8.20
C PHE A 60 -3.08 4.51 -7.04
N PRO A 61 -2.38 4.20 -5.92
CA PRO A 61 -3.01 3.61 -4.75
C PRO A 61 -4.03 4.59 -4.18
N HIS A 62 -5.27 4.13 -3.99
CA HIS A 62 -6.37 5.03 -3.63
C HIS A 62 -6.71 4.97 -2.15
N ASP A 63 -6.60 3.79 -1.52
CA ASP A 63 -6.93 3.62 -0.11
C ASP A 63 -6.10 2.49 0.52
N VAL A 64 -6.09 2.47 1.86
CA VAL A 64 -5.32 1.53 2.66
C VAL A 64 -6.06 1.18 3.96
N ILE A 65 -6.00 -0.08 4.39
CA ILE A 65 -6.48 -0.53 5.71
C ILE A 65 -5.52 -1.53 6.35
N LEU A 66 -5.60 -1.70 7.66
CA LEU A 66 -4.94 -2.80 8.38
C LEU A 66 -5.97 -3.81 8.89
N ASP A 67 -5.60 -5.09 8.89
CA ASP A 67 -6.31 -6.12 9.66
C ASP A 67 -5.81 -6.18 11.12
N PRO A 68 -6.46 -6.96 12.01
CA PRO A 68 -6.04 -7.09 13.41
C PRO A 68 -4.64 -7.71 13.63
N TYR A 69 -4.07 -8.33 12.60
CA TYR A 69 -2.71 -8.88 12.64
C TYR A 69 -1.66 -7.89 12.11
N GLY A 70 -2.10 -6.70 11.66
CA GLY A 70 -1.25 -5.65 11.13
C GLY A 70 -0.92 -5.80 9.65
N ASN A 71 -1.55 -6.73 8.91
CA ASN A 71 -1.34 -6.81 7.47
C ASN A 71 -2.02 -5.62 6.79
N LEU A 72 -1.31 -5.00 5.85
CA LEU A 72 -1.75 -3.81 5.15
C LEU A 72 -2.39 -4.19 3.82
N TYR A 73 -3.64 -3.80 3.61
CA TYR A 73 -4.35 -4.00 2.36
C TYR A 73 -4.43 -2.68 1.60
N ILE A 74 -4.13 -2.70 0.31
CA ILE A 74 -3.95 -1.51 -0.52
C ILE A 74 -4.85 -1.64 -1.75
N ALA A 75 -5.66 -0.62 -2.00
CA ALA A 75 -6.40 -0.49 -3.24
C ALA A 75 -5.49 0.09 -4.34
N ASP A 76 -4.76 -0.77 -5.04
CA ASP A 76 -3.81 -0.44 -6.11
C ASP A 76 -4.56 -0.20 -7.43
N SER A 77 -5.21 0.96 -7.51
CA SER A 77 -6.44 1.14 -8.30
C SER A 77 -6.21 1.14 -9.81
N SER A 78 -5.11 1.70 -10.31
CA SER A 78 -4.82 1.64 -11.75
C SER A 78 -4.22 0.31 -12.19
N ASN A 79 -3.67 -0.46 -11.25
CA ASN A 79 -3.37 -1.87 -11.49
C ASN A 79 -4.60 -2.78 -11.34
N ARG A 80 -5.76 -2.23 -10.94
CA ARG A 80 -7.05 -2.95 -10.81
C ARG A 80 -6.98 -4.16 -9.88
N ARG A 81 -6.14 -4.07 -8.84
CA ARG A 81 -5.89 -5.14 -7.88
C ARG A 81 -5.95 -4.67 -6.43
N ILE A 82 -6.08 -5.62 -5.52
CA ILE A 82 -5.90 -5.44 -4.09
C ILE A 82 -4.61 -6.16 -3.68
N GLN A 83 -3.67 -5.40 -3.15
CA GLN A 83 -2.40 -5.93 -2.64
C GLN A 83 -2.47 -6.08 -1.11
N ARG A 84 -1.82 -7.10 -0.57
CA ARG A 84 -1.58 -7.26 0.87
C ARG A 84 -0.08 -7.28 1.15
N LEU A 85 0.38 -6.40 2.03
CA LEU A 85 1.70 -6.45 2.64
C LEU A 85 1.59 -7.16 3.99
N SER A 86 2.25 -8.31 4.09
CA SER A 86 2.26 -9.10 5.32
C SER A 86 3.13 -8.43 6.39
N ALA A 87 2.56 -8.28 7.60
CA ALA A 87 3.32 -7.78 8.75
C ALA A 87 4.34 -8.79 9.28
N LYS A 88 4.16 -10.07 8.96
CA LYS A 88 4.98 -11.17 9.49
C LYS A 88 6.33 -11.28 8.77
N ASP A 89 6.34 -11.14 7.46
CA ASP A 89 7.51 -11.36 6.60
C ASP A 89 7.82 -10.17 5.68
N GLY A 90 6.96 -9.15 5.62
CA GLY A 90 7.16 -7.96 4.79
C GLY A 90 6.98 -8.22 3.30
N LEU A 91 6.33 -9.32 2.92
CA LEU A 91 6.10 -9.67 1.52
C LEU A 91 4.78 -9.11 1.00
N MET A 92 4.82 -8.66 -0.26
CA MET A 92 3.64 -8.18 -0.99
C MET A 92 3.02 -9.33 -1.78
N GLU A 93 1.70 -9.41 -1.77
CA GLU A 93 0.91 -10.41 -2.49
C GLU A 93 -0.33 -9.79 -3.11
N THR A 94 -0.71 -10.23 -4.31
CA THR A 94 -2.00 -9.88 -4.91
C THR A 94 -3.08 -10.80 -4.36
N ILE A 95 -4.07 -10.23 -3.67
CA ILE A 95 -5.18 -10.99 -3.07
C ILE A 95 -6.41 -11.00 -3.98
N VAL A 96 -6.61 -9.92 -4.73
CA VAL A 96 -7.69 -9.81 -5.72
C VAL A 96 -7.13 -9.10 -6.94
N ASP A 97 -7.44 -9.61 -8.13
CA ASP A 97 -7.13 -8.99 -9.42
C ASP A 97 -8.31 -9.20 -10.38
N ASP A 98 -8.44 -8.33 -11.39
CA ASP A 98 -9.54 -8.40 -12.36
C ASP A 98 -9.29 -9.40 -13.51
N GLY A 99 -8.19 -10.15 -13.45
CA GLY A 99 -7.79 -11.14 -14.47
C GLY A 99 -7.22 -10.50 -15.74
N GLY A 100 -6.92 -9.20 -15.71
CA GLY A 100 -6.38 -8.42 -16.82
C GLY A 100 -4.93 -8.75 -17.16
N SER A 101 -4.74 -9.73 -18.04
CA SER A 101 -3.50 -10.08 -18.76
C SER A 101 -2.29 -10.43 -17.88
N ALA A 102 -2.40 -11.48 -17.05
CA ALA A 102 -1.38 -12.50 -16.80
C ALA A 102 -1.78 -13.45 -15.64
N SER A 103 -3.06 -13.83 -15.49
CA SER A 103 -3.44 -14.80 -14.45
C SER A 103 -3.06 -16.24 -14.84
N GLU A 104 -1.78 -16.57 -14.76
CA GLU A 104 -1.36 -17.88 -14.29
C GLU A 104 -0.86 -17.73 -12.84
N HIS A 105 -1.81 -17.64 -11.91
CA HIS A 105 -1.53 -18.12 -10.57
C HIS A 105 -2.76 -18.86 -10.03
N LEU A 106 -2.74 -20.16 -10.27
CA LEU A 106 -3.49 -21.13 -9.49
C LEU A 106 -2.90 -21.13 -8.08
N ASP A 107 -3.63 -20.62 -7.10
CA ASP A 107 -3.76 -21.36 -5.84
C ASP A 107 -5.13 -21.11 -5.22
N SER A 108 -5.77 -22.23 -4.95
CA SER A 108 -7.00 -22.44 -4.22
C SER A 108 -6.69 -22.70 -2.75
N SER A 109 -7.09 -21.81 -1.84
CA SER A 109 -7.40 -22.25 -0.48
C SER A 109 -8.21 -21.20 0.28
N PHE A 110 -9.43 -21.61 0.64
CA PHE A 110 -10.19 -21.06 1.76
C PHE A 110 -9.60 -21.52 3.09
#